data_AF-A0A418GQW3-F1
#
_entry.id   AF-A0A418GQW3-F1
#
_cell.length_a   1.000
_cell.length_b   1.000
_cell.length_c   1.000
_cell.angle_alpha   90.00
_cell.angle_beta   90.00
_cell.angle_gamma   90.00
#
_symmetry.space_group_name_H-M   'P 1'
#
loop_
_entity.id
_entity.type
_entity.pdbx_description
1 polymer ?
#
loop_
_entity_poly.entity_id
_entity_poly.type
_entity_poly.pdbx_seq_one_letter_code
_entity_poly.pdbx_strand_id
1 'polypeptide(L)'
;DAQRELVRAETEMNDTIGDITARYAPLTESLKKRMAELQSGIQTWCEAHRDELTGNGKVKFANLTTGEVQWRNRPPSVSIRGADNVIELLRRLGLERFIRVKEEINKDAILNEKEAVKNIPGISIKSDIEDFSIIPFEQDVQ
;
A
#
# COMPACT_ATOMS: atom_id res chain seq x y z
N ASP A 1 -33.21 -17.75 5.99
CA ASP A 1 -33.11 -16.44 5.29
C ASP A 1 -31.64 -16.32 4.92
N ALA A 2 -31.31 -16.58 3.66
CA ALA A 2 -29.93 -16.81 3.24
C ALA A 2 -29.04 -15.56 3.35
N GLN A 3 -29.61 -14.36 3.14
CA GLN A 3 -28.86 -13.10 3.27
C GLN A 3 -28.48 -12.85 4.73
N ARG A 4 -29.41 -13.07 5.66
CA ARG A 4 -29.12 -12.96 7.10
C ARG A 4 -28.14 -14.03 7.59
N GLU A 5 -28.20 -15.23 7.03
CA GLU A 5 -27.23 -16.31 7.33
C GLU A 5 -25.83 -15.96 6.83
N LEU A 6 -25.71 -15.37 5.64
CA LEU A 6 -24.43 -14.86 5.11
C LEU A 6 -23.84 -13.78 6.02
N VAL A 7 -24.63 -12.76 6.37
CA VAL A 7 -24.18 -11.67 7.25
C VAL A 7 -23.73 -12.19 8.61
N ARG A 8 -24.44 -13.16 9.19
CA ARG A 8 -24.04 -13.81 10.44
C ARG A 8 -22.71 -14.54 10.31
N ALA A 9 -22.53 -15.32 9.24
CA ALA A 9 -21.29 -16.04 9.00
C ALA A 9 -20.09 -15.09 8.78
N GLU A 10 -20.28 -14.00 8.04
CA GLU A 10 -19.26 -12.96 7.84
C GLU A 10 -18.92 -12.25 9.15
N THR A 11 -19.92 -11.97 9.98
CA THR A 11 -19.74 -11.35 11.30
C THR A 11 -18.92 -12.27 12.22
N GLU A 12 -19.31 -13.54 12.34
CA GLU A 12 -18.59 -14.54 13.14
C GLU A 12 -17.14 -14.73 12.67
N MET A 13 -16.92 -14.73 11.35
CA MET A 13 -15.59 -14.76 10.75
C MET A 13 -14.76 -13.54 11.17
N ASN A 14 -15.33 -12.34 11.06
CA ASN A 14 -14.64 -11.10 11.41
C ASN A 14 -14.35 -11.00 12.91
N ASP A 15 -15.27 -11.43 13.77
CA ASP A 15 -15.09 -11.51 15.22
C ASP A 15 -13.93 -12.46 15.56
N THR A 16 -13.89 -13.62 14.92
CA THR A 16 -12.80 -14.60 15.11
C THR A 16 -11.45 -14.04 14.67
N ILE A 17 -11.39 -13.33 13.54
CA ILE A 17 -10.18 -12.63 13.09
C ILE A 17 -9.76 -11.58 14.12
N GLY A 18 -10.72 -10.83 14.67
CA GLY A 18 -10.50 -9.86 15.73
C GLY A 18 -9.88 -10.50 16.98
N ASP A 19 -10.45 -11.59 17.47
CA ASP A 19 -9.98 -12.32 18.65
C ASP A 19 -8.58 -12.89 18.47
N ILE A 20 -8.29 -13.49 17.31
CA ILE A 20 -6.96 -14.01 16.99
C ILE A 20 -5.95 -12.85 16.95
N THR A 21 -6.30 -11.74 16.32
CA THR A 21 -5.44 -10.56 16.23
C THR A 21 -5.15 -9.99 17.62
N ALA A 22 -6.18 -9.81 18.46
CA ALA A 22 -6.05 -9.32 19.82
C ALA A 22 -5.20 -10.23 20.71
N ARG A 23 -5.34 -11.55 20.55
CA ARG A 23 -4.54 -12.53 21.31
C ARG A 23 -3.05 -12.45 20.99
N TYR A 24 -2.69 -12.29 19.71
CA TYR A 24 -1.29 -12.28 19.29
C TYR A 24 -0.66 -10.88 19.25
N ALA A 25 -1.45 -9.81 19.30
CA ALA A 25 -0.94 -8.43 19.29
C ALA A 25 0.08 -8.17 20.41
N PRO A 26 -0.18 -8.46 21.71
CA PRO A 26 0.77 -8.17 22.77
C PRO A 26 2.09 -8.94 22.63
N LEU A 27 2.01 -10.22 22.24
CA LEU A 27 3.20 -11.05 22.00
C LEU A 27 4.03 -10.47 20.86
N THR A 28 3.38 -10.15 19.74
CA THR A 28 4.05 -9.60 18.55
C THR A 28 4.70 -8.25 18.84
N GLU A 29 4.02 -7.37 19.59
CA GLU A 29 4.56 -6.08 20.02
C GLU A 29 5.78 -6.25 20.94
N SER A 30 5.70 -7.15 21.93
CA SER A 30 6.81 -7.42 22.84
C SER A 30 8.05 -7.97 22.11
N LEU A 31 7.85 -8.87 21.13
CA LEU A 31 8.93 -9.42 20.33
C LEU A 31 9.54 -8.35 19.42
N LYS A 32 8.72 -7.50 18.78
CA LYS A 32 9.19 -6.36 17.98
C LYS A 32 10.04 -5.41 18.82
N LYS A 33 9.60 -5.10 20.05
CA LYS A 33 10.36 -4.24 20.96
C LYS A 33 11.71 -4.85 21.33
N ARG A 34 11.73 -6.13 21.73
CA ARG A 34 12.97 -6.84 22.06
C ARG A 34 13.92 -6.92 20.87
N MET A 35 13.40 -7.17 19.66
CA MET A 35 14.21 -7.16 18.43
C MET A 35 14.84 -5.78 18.19
N ALA A 36 14.08 -4.69 18.37
CA ALA A 36 14.59 -3.34 18.20
C ALA A 36 15.68 -2.98 19.23
N GLU A 37 15.51 -3.39 20.49
CA GLU A 37 16.51 -3.20 21.55
C GLU A 37 17.81 -3.95 21.24
N LEU A 38 17.72 -5.23 20.87
CA LEU A 38 18.88 -6.04 20.48
C LEU A 38 19.57 -5.47 19.23
N GLN A 39 18.80 -5.09 18.22
CA GLN A 39 19.32 -4.48 17.00
C GLN A 39 20.08 -3.18 17.30
N SER A 40 19.53 -2.33 18.17
CA SER A 40 20.18 -1.07 18.59
C SER A 40 21.51 -1.33 19.30
N GLY A 41 21.56 -2.32 20.20
CA GLY A 41 22.79 -2.73 20.87
C GLY A 41 23.86 -3.24 19.90
N ILE A 42 23.47 -4.13 18.98
CA ILE A 42 24.36 -4.66 17.94
C ILE A 42 24.86 -3.52 17.05
N GLN A 43 23.98 -2.63 16.60
CA GLN A 43 24.35 -1.49 15.76
C GLN A 43 25.36 -0.59 16.46
N THR A 44 25.10 -0.21 17.72
CA THR A 44 26.00 0.65 18.50
C THR A 44 27.39 0.04 18.63
N TRP A 45 27.47 -1.27 18.92
CA TRP A 45 28.75 -1.96 19.03
C TRP A 45 29.47 -2.05 17.67
N CYS A 46 28.76 -2.44 16.60
CA CYS A 46 29.32 -2.54 15.25
C CYS A 46 29.80 -1.19 14.70
N GLU A 47 29.11 -0.09 15.00
CA GLU A 47 29.52 1.25 14.60
C GLU A 47 30.80 1.69 15.33
N ALA A 48 30.92 1.40 16.64
CA ALA A 48 32.12 1.69 17.43
C ALA A 48 33.35 0.87 16.98
N HIS A 49 33.16 -0.35 16.47
CA HIS A 49 34.23 -1.26 16.03
C HIS A 49 34.31 -1.38 14.50
N ARG A 50 33.73 -0.43 13.76
CA ARG A 50 33.57 -0.55 12.32
C ARG A 50 34.90 -0.73 11.59
N ASP A 51 35.92 0.02 11.96
CA ASP A 51 37.23 -0.05 11.31
C ASP A 51 37.90 -1.42 11.54
N GLU A 52 37.81 -1.98 12.75
CA GLU A 52 38.30 -3.32 13.05
C GLU A 52 37.55 -4.38 12.23
N LEU A 53 36.22 -4.32 12.23
CA LEU A 53 35.34 -5.27 11.55
C LEU A 53 35.49 -5.25 10.02
N THR A 54 35.89 -4.11 9.45
CA THR A 54 35.98 -3.91 8.00
C THR A 54 37.42 -3.84 7.48
N GLY A 55 38.41 -4.00 8.36
CA GLY A 55 39.83 -3.85 8.00
C GLY A 55 40.16 -2.44 7.52
N ASN A 56 39.73 -1.42 8.26
CA ASN A 56 39.77 0.00 7.92
C ASN A 56 39.03 0.32 6.62
N GLY A 57 37.84 -0.26 6.43
CA GLY A 57 36.96 0.00 5.28
C GLY A 57 37.28 -0.77 4.00
N LYS A 58 38.15 -1.79 4.05
CA LYS A 58 38.43 -2.67 2.89
C LYS A 58 37.21 -3.46 2.43
N VAL A 59 36.36 -3.85 3.36
CA VAL A 59 35.06 -4.50 3.09
C VAL A 59 33.92 -3.69 3.71
N LYS A 60 32.69 -4.01 3.33
CA LYS A 60 31.48 -3.37 3.87
C LYS A 60 30.59 -4.36 4.61
N PHE A 61 31.16 -5.43 5.13
CA PHE A 61 30.46 -6.47 5.87
C PHE A 61 31.38 -7.11 6.91
N ALA A 62 30.79 -7.76 7.91
CA ALA A 62 31.50 -8.59 8.87
C ALA A 62 30.69 -9.86 9.17
N ASN A 63 31.32 -11.02 9.00
CA ASN A 63 30.75 -12.32 9.30
C ASN A 63 30.88 -12.63 10.79
N LEU A 64 29.77 -12.98 11.43
CA LEU A 64 29.64 -13.38 12.82
C LEU A 64 29.15 -14.82 12.91
N THR A 65 29.22 -15.44 14.09
CA THR A 65 28.86 -16.85 14.29
C THR A 65 27.40 -17.16 13.91
N THR A 66 26.48 -16.22 14.10
CA THR A 66 25.04 -16.41 13.86
C THR A 66 24.50 -15.62 12.68
N GLY A 67 25.35 -14.96 11.90
CA GLY A 67 24.92 -14.14 10.76
C GLY A 67 25.98 -13.15 10.31
N GLU A 68 25.56 -12.14 9.55
CA GLU A 68 26.45 -11.14 8.97
C GLU A 68 25.86 -9.75 9.18
N VAL A 69 26.73 -8.78 9.47
CA VAL A 69 26.37 -7.35 9.48
C VAL A 69 26.95 -6.68 8.23
N GLN A 70 26.20 -5.78 7.62
CA GLN A 70 26.64 -5.09 6.40
C GLN A 70 26.37 -3.59 6.48
N TRP A 71 27.29 -2.80 5.95
CA TRP A 71 27.16 -1.36 5.76
C TRP A 71 26.81 -1.07 4.31
N ARG A 72 25.53 -0.80 4.05
CA ARG A 72 25.05 -0.47 2.71
C ARG A 72 24.66 1.00 2.63
N ASN A 73 25.10 1.67 1.58
CA ASN A 73 24.52 2.95 1.19
C ASN A 73 23.17 2.66 0.54
N ARG A 74 22.09 3.20 1.09
CA ARG A 74 20.80 3.14 0.40
C ARG A 74 20.90 3.94 -0.90
N PRO A 75 20.35 3.44 -2.01
CA PRO A 75 20.26 4.25 -3.23
C PRO A 75 19.47 5.54 -2.91
N PRO A 76 19.75 6.65 -3.61
CA PRO A 76 19.01 7.89 -3.40
C PRO A 76 17.50 7.66 -3.50
N SER A 77 16.76 8.15 -2.52
CA SER A 77 15.30 8.13 -2.52
C SER A 77 14.75 9.55 -2.59
N VAL A 78 13.64 9.74 -3.31
CA VAL A 78 12.94 11.02 -3.40
C VAL A 78 11.74 10.99 -2.45
N SER A 79 11.57 12.04 -1.64
CA SER A 79 10.38 12.28 -0.82
C SER A 79 9.71 13.57 -1.30
N ILE A 80 8.38 13.55 -1.42
CA ILE A 80 7.59 14.67 -1.92
C ILE A 80 6.55 15.01 -0.86
N ARG A 81 6.47 16.30 -0.49
CA ARG A 81 5.44 16.83 0.43
C ARG A 81 4.62 17.86 -0.33
N GLY A 82 3.29 17.75 -0.24
CA GLY A 82 2.39 18.62 -1.00
C GLY A 82 2.52 18.38 -2.51
N ALA A 83 2.19 17.16 -2.94
CA ALA A 83 2.41 16.70 -4.31
C ALA A 83 1.78 17.63 -5.36
N ASP A 84 0.59 18.18 -5.09
CA ASP A 84 -0.11 19.06 -6.04
C ASP A 84 0.67 20.36 -6.31
N ASN A 85 1.17 21.01 -5.26
CA ASN A 85 2.00 22.22 -5.40
C ASN A 85 3.29 21.93 -6.16
N VAL A 86 3.90 20.77 -5.91
CA VAL A 86 5.11 20.34 -6.61
C VAL A 86 4.80 20.08 -8.08
N ILE A 87 3.68 19.44 -8.40
CA ILE A 87 3.24 19.21 -9.78
C ILE A 87 3.01 20.55 -10.49
N GLU A 88 2.31 21.50 -9.88
CA GLU A 88 2.11 22.83 -10.46
C GLU A 88 3.43 23.55 -10.74
N LEU A 89 4.36 23.53 -9.77
CA LEU A 89 5.66 24.16 -9.93
C LEU A 89 6.47 23.48 -11.05
N LEU A 90 6.45 22.15 -11.12
CA LEU A 90 7.09 21.40 -12.20
C LEU A 90 6.51 21.78 -13.57
N ARG A 91 5.19 21.97 -13.69
CA ARG A 91 4.57 22.47 -14.94
C ARG A 91 5.03 23.89 -15.27
N ARG A 92 5.00 24.81 -14.30
CA ARG A 92 5.45 26.21 -14.50
C ARG A 92 6.90 26.30 -14.92
N LEU A 93 7.75 25.39 -14.45
CA LEU A 93 9.17 25.30 -14.79
C LEU A 93 9.44 24.51 -16.09
N GLY A 94 8.41 24.01 -16.78
CA GLY A 94 8.57 23.21 -18.00
C GLY A 94 9.24 21.84 -17.75
N LEU A 95 9.15 21.31 -16.53
CA LEU A 95 9.77 20.06 -16.09
C LEU A 95 8.82 18.87 -16.17
N GLU A 96 8.05 18.79 -17.26
CA GLU A 96 6.98 17.79 -17.43
C GLU A 96 7.47 16.35 -17.45
N ARG A 97 8.75 16.11 -17.80
CA ARG A 97 9.41 14.79 -17.72
C ARG A 97 9.38 14.12 -16.34
N PHE A 98 9.14 14.91 -15.28
CA PHE A 98 9.00 14.41 -13.90
C PHE A 98 7.54 14.22 -13.47
N ILE A 99 6.58 14.52 -14.35
CA ILE A 99 5.15 14.37 -14.10
C ILE A 99 4.67 13.15 -14.89
N ARG A 100 4.13 12.16 -14.20
CA ARG A 100 3.48 11.02 -14.86
C ARG A 100 2.02 11.37 -15.11
N VAL A 101 1.61 11.28 -16.37
CA VAL A 101 0.21 11.46 -16.79
C VAL A 101 -0.40 10.07 -17.05
N LYS A 102 -1.60 9.84 -16.51
CA LYS A 102 -2.43 8.68 -16.83
C LYS A 102 -3.67 9.20 -17.55
N GLU A 103 -3.85 8.78 -18.80
CA GLU A 103 -5.06 9.06 -19.55
C GLU A 103 -6.05 7.92 -19.31
N GLU A 104 -7.28 8.27 -18.95
CA GLU A 104 -8.37 7.32 -18.73
C GLU A 104 -9.58 7.73 -19.56
N ILE A 105 -10.32 6.74 -20.03
CA ILE A 105 -11.54 6.97 -20.80
C ILE A 105 -12.62 7.50 -19.85
N ASN A 106 -13.11 8.71 -20.11
CA ASN A 106 -14.23 9.28 -19.38
C ASN A 106 -15.56 8.70 -19.89
N LYS A 107 -16.06 7.65 -19.22
CA LYS A 107 -17.31 6.98 -19.58
C LYS A 107 -18.55 7.86 -19.35
N ASP A 108 -18.51 8.74 -18.36
CA ASP A 108 -19.65 9.63 -18.07
C ASP A 108 -19.81 10.68 -19.17
N ALA A 109 -18.71 11.25 -19.67
CA ALA A 109 -18.72 12.15 -20.83
C ALA A 109 -19.24 11.43 -22.09
N ILE A 110 -18.81 10.18 -22.31
CA ILE A 110 -19.33 9.32 -23.40
C ILE A 110 -20.84 9.10 -23.27
N LEU A 111 -21.36 8.88 -22.05
CA LEU A 111 -22.79 8.70 -21.81
C LEU A 111 -23.59 9.99 -22.00
N ASN A 112 -22.99 11.16 -21.74
CA ASN A 112 -23.59 12.46 -21.99
C ASN A 112 -23.62 12.82 -23.49
N GLU A 113 -22.59 12.42 -24.24
CA GLU A 113 -22.42 12.74 -25.67
C GLU A 113 -22.33 11.47 -26.55
N LYS A 114 -23.32 10.58 -26.42
CA LYS A 114 -23.31 9.24 -27.05
C LYS A 114 -23.10 9.28 -28.57
N GLU A 115 -23.65 10.28 -29.25
CA GLU A 115 -23.54 10.40 -30.71
C GLU A 115 -22.13 10.80 -31.16
N ALA A 116 -21.36 11.54 -30.34
CA ALA A 116 -20.01 11.98 -30.70
C ALA A 116 -19.02 10.82 -30.82
N VAL A 117 -19.33 9.67 -30.20
CA VAL A 117 -18.43 8.51 -30.09
C VAL A 117 -18.97 7.25 -30.77
N LYS A 118 -20.13 7.36 -31.43
CA LYS A 118 -20.88 6.24 -32.05
C LYS A 118 -20.10 5.43 -33.08
N ASN A 119 -19.17 6.08 -33.79
CA ASN A 119 -18.39 5.47 -34.86
C ASN A 119 -16.94 5.15 -34.46
N ILE A 120 -16.62 5.22 -33.17
CA ILE A 120 -15.26 4.92 -32.68
C ILE A 120 -15.13 3.41 -32.44
N PRO A 121 -14.23 2.71 -33.17
CA PRO A 121 -13.99 1.30 -32.94
C PRO A 121 -13.55 1.05 -31.49
N GLY A 122 -14.18 0.09 -30.82
CA GLY A 122 -13.88 -0.28 -29.42
C GLY A 122 -14.77 0.40 -28.38
N ILE A 123 -15.62 1.35 -28.75
CA ILE A 123 -16.65 1.92 -27.87
C ILE A 123 -18.00 1.27 -28.20
N SER A 124 -18.59 0.57 -27.23
CA SER A 124 -19.93 0.00 -27.32
C SER A 124 -20.78 0.51 -26.17
N ILE A 125 -21.92 1.14 -26.48
CA ILE A 125 -22.88 1.66 -25.52
C ILE A 125 -24.06 0.69 -25.50
N LYS A 126 -24.16 -0.12 -24.46
CA LYS A 126 -25.34 -0.98 -24.24
C LYS A 126 -26.45 -0.14 -23.62
N SER A 127 -27.62 -0.16 -24.25
CA SER A 127 -28.84 0.50 -23.77
C SER A 127 -29.94 -0.56 -23.63
N ASP A 128 -30.91 -0.30 -22.76
CA ASP A 128 -32.13 -1.12 -22.65
C ASP A 128 -31.88 -2.59 -22.25
N ILE A 129 -30.92 -2.81 -21.34
CA ILE A 129 -30.76 -4.10 -20.67
C ILE A 129 -31.66 -4.09 -19.44
N GLU A 130 -32.61 -5.02 -19.39
CA GLU A 130 -33.43 -5.25 -18.21
C GLU A 130 -32.67 -6.18 -17.25
N ASP A 131 -32.33 -5.68 -16.07
CA ASP A 131 -31.76 -6.47 -14.99
C ASP A 131 -32.87 -6.91 -14.03
N PHE A 132 -32.89 -8.20 -13.70
CA PHE A 132 -33.76 -8.73 -12.66
C PHE A 132 -33.06 -8.62 -11.30
N SER A 133 -33.59 -7.78 -10.40
CA SER A 133 -33.08 -7.62 -9.03
C SER A 133 -34.11 -8.09 -8.00
N ILE A 134 -33.66 -8.89 -7.04
CA ILE A 134 -34.41 -9.17 -5.81
C ILE A 134 -33.85 -8.26 -4.73
N ILE A 135 -34.70 -7.41 -4.15
CA ILE A 135 -34.35 -6.52 -3.03
C ILE A 135 -35.10 -7.03 -1.78
N PRO A 136 -34.44 -7.78 -0.89
CA PRO A 136 -35.05 -8.22 0.35
C PRO A 136 -35.38 -7.02 1.25
N PHE A 137 -36.49 -7.08 1.96
CA PHE A 137 -36.87 -6.05 2.94
C PHE A 137 -36.02 -6.19 4.21
N GLU A 138 -35.33 -5.11 4.58
CA GLU A 138 -34.63 -4.97 5.86
C GLU A 138 -35.33 -3.91 6.71
N GLN A 139 -35.53 -4.21 8.00
CA GLN A 139 -36.11 -3.27 8.95
C GLN A 139 -34.98 -2.70 9.80
N ASP A 140 -34.67 -1.41 9.63
CA ASP A 140 -33.74 -0.70 10.51
C ASP A 140 -34.37 -0.54 11.90
N VAL A 141 -33.62 -0.88 12.94
CA VAL A 141 -34.00 -0.57 14.33
C VAL A 141 -33.46 0.83 14.64
N GLN A 142 -34.37 1.79 14.82
CA GLN A 142 -34.06 3.15 15.29
C GLN A 142 -33.59 3.15 16.74
#